data_AF-A0A1V6K256-F1
#
_entry.id   AF-A0A1V6K256-F1
#
_cell.length_a   1.000
_cell.length_b   1.000
_cell.length_c   1.000
_cell.angle_alpha   90.00
_cell.angle_beta   90.00
_cell.angle_gamma   90.00
#
_symmetry.space_group_name_H-M   'P 1'
#
loop_
_entity.id
_entity.type
_entity.pdbx_description
1 polymer ?
#
loop_
_entity_poly.entity_id
_entity_poly.type
_entity_poly.pdbx_seq_one_letter_code
_entity_poly.pdbx_strand_id
1 'polypeptide(L)'
;MLSLLLASIIALGPGDGCRLGDGCRLTDNLFGWYEPKEALDEPDAALYPEEDLAVVETAMARLRVFEPLTQMPGHLFFEESISLQKRQGLEQTAAALSDDPGYRSAVADYLADASILYEWEGMHEGPLAEAEYAERFLSGHPGTVIEPFLVAFLLHRYRAAWECATVRGETTVAAEALEAFTGHYGRVAQIANPVLSLVARELKEASCVYMYGDFPDWPR
;
A
#
# COMPACT_ATOMS: atom_id res chain seq x y z
N MET A 1 33.16 29.16 -0.45
CA MET A 1 32.73 28.20 0.58
C MET A 1 31.23 28.38 0.78
N LEU A 2 30.42 27.57 0.11
CA LEU A 2 29.09 27.14 0.57
C LEU A 2 28.70 25.95 -0.33
N SER A 3 29.25 24.78 -0.01
CA SER A 3 28.67 23.49 -0.39
C SER A 3 27.69 23.15 0.71
N LEU A 4 26.39 23.06 0.41
CA LEU A 4 25.41 22.46 1.29
C LEU A 4 24.43 21.64 0.46
N LEU A 5 24.77 20.36 0.35
CA LEU A 5 23.90 19.18 0.41
C LEU A 5 22.51 19.33 -0.23
N LEU A 6 22.43 19.11 -1.54
CA LEU A 6 21.29 18.38 -2.11
C LEU A 6 21.44 16.93 -1.65
N ALA A 7 20.71 16.54 -0.60
CA ALA A 7 20.44 15.14 -0.36
C ALA A 7 19.58 14.66 -1.53
N SER A 8 20.09 13.74 -2.33
CA SER A 8 19.32 13.08 -3.38
C SER A 8 18.13 12.39 -2.73
N ILE A 9 16.93 12.93 -2.95
CA ILE A 9 15.67 12.25 -2.64
C ILE A 9 15.59 11.09 -3.63
N ILE A 10 15.90 9.88 -3.18
CA ILE A 10 15.70 8.66 -3.97
C ILE A 10 14.27 8.20 -3.66
N ALA A 11 13.33 8.58 -4.52
CA ALA A 11 12.04 7.89 -4.60
C ALA A 11 12.31 6.46 -5.10
N LEU A 12 11.68 5.46 -4.49
CA LEU A 12 11.87 4.06 -4.87
C LEU A 12 11.56 3.83 -6.37
N GLY A 13 12.55 3.28 -7.08
CA GLY A 13 12.34 2.54 -8.32
C GLY A 13 11.96 1.07 -8.02
N PRO A 14 11.60 0.29 -9.05
CA PRO A 14 10.99 -1.04 -8.91
C PRO A 14 11.94 -2.04 -8.23
N GLY A 15 11.43 -2.81 -7.26
CA GLY A 15 12.12 -3.96 -6.66
C GLY A 15 13.02 -3.69 -5.45
N ASP A 16 13.23 -2.43 -5.05
CA ASP A 16 14.16 -2.10 -3.97
C ASP A 16 13.55 -2.19 -2.54
N GLY A 17 12.26 -2.52 -2.41
CA GLY A 17 11.59 -2.75 -1.12
C GLY A 17 12.22 -3.89 -0.30
N CYS A 18 12.80 -4.87 -0.97
CA CYS A 18 13.67 -5.87 -0.37
C CYS A 18 15.06 -5.26 -0.11
N ARG A 19 15.28 -4.69 1.09
CA ARG A 19 16.66 -4.54 1.58
C ARG A 19 17.38 -5.88 1.44
N LEU A 20 18.65 -5.83 1.04
CA LEU A 20 19.62 -6.90 1.22
C LEU A 20 19.69 -7.31 2.71
N GLY A 21 18.79 -8.18 3.17
CA GLY A 21 18.81 -8.79 4.50
C GLY A 21 17.51 -8.81 5.31
N ASP A 22 16.45 -8.09 4.95
CA ASP A 22 15.24 -7.97 5.79
C ASP A 22 14.13 -9.00 5.49
N GLY A 23 14.34 -9.86 4.48
CA GLY A 23 13.37 -10.88 4.02
C GLY A 23 12.14 -10.27 3.33
N CYS A 24 11.44 -11.06 2.50
CA CYS A 24 10.22 -10.62 1.83
C CYS A 24 9.00 -10.73 2.75
N ARG A 25 8.21 -9.67 2.84
CA ARG A 25 6.95 -9.59 3.59
C ARG A 25 5.74 -9.73 2.68
N LEU A 26 4.57 -9.99 3.27
CA LEU A 26 3.33 -10.06 2.50
C LEU A 26 3.00 -8.68 1.92
N THR A 27 3.19 -7.61 2.69
CA THR A 27 2.98 -6.23 2.23
C THR A 27 3.79 -5.86 1.01
N ASP A 28 4.97 -6.45 0.80
CA ASP A 28 5.79 -6.21 -0.38
C ASP A 28 4.99 -6.63 -1.62
N ASN A 29 4.46 -7.85 -1.66
CA ASN A 29 3.60 -8.33 -2.73
C ASN A 29 2.26 -7.57 -2.87
N LEU A 30 1.78 -6.89 -1.84
CA LEU A 30 0.47 -6.21 -1.88
C LEU A 30 0.54 -4.77 -2.35
N PHE A 31 1.60 -4.05 -2.00
CA PHE A 31 1.74 -2.62 -2.31
C PHE A 31 3.02 -2.27 -3.06
N GLY A 32 3.88 -3.27 -3.29
CA GLY A 32 5.07 -3.11 -4.11
C GLY A 32 4.73 -2.82 -5.56
N TRP A 33 5.70 -2.23 -6.23
CA TRP A 33 5.67 -2.05 -7.67
C TRP A 33 6.00 -3.38 -8.35
N TYR A 34 4.97 -4.13 -8.70
CA TYR A 34 5.10 -5.34 -9.51
C TYR A 34 4.36 -5.14 -10.83
N GLU A 35 4.98 -5.54 -11.93
CA GLU A 35 4.17 -5.85 -13.10
C GLU A 35 3.33 -7.08 -12.76
N PRO A 36 2.01 -7.13 -13.02
CA PRO A 36 1.17 -8.29 -12.71
C PRO A 36 1.60 -9.62 -13.36
N LYS A 37 2.64 -9.60 -14.20
CA LYS A 37 3.25 -10.76 -14.88
C LYS A 37 4.56 -11.22 -14.24
N GLU A 38 5.13 -10.45 -13.33
CA GLU A 38 6.31 -10.86 -12.58
C GLU A 38 5.94 -11.91 -11.52
N ALA A 39 6.86 -12.82 -11.24
CA ALA A 39 6.63 -13.83 -10.20
C ALA A 39 6.55 -13.13 -8.84
N LEU A 40 5.54 -13.49 -8.05
CA LEU A 40 5.43 -13.06 -6.66
C LEU A 40 6.65 -13.55 -5.87
N ASP A 41 7.18 -12.69 -5.00
CA ASP A 41 8.23 -13.08 -4.08
C ASP A 41 7.61 -13.92 -2.96
N GLU A 42 8.16 -15.09 -2.67
CA GLU A 42 7.70 -15.92 -1.56
C GLU A 42 8.06 -15.23 -0.23
N PRO A 43 7.08 -14.91 0.64
CA PRO A 43 7.38 -14.30 1.92
C PRO A 43 8.28 -15.19 2.77
N ASP A 44 9.26 -14.60 3.46
CA ASP A 44 10.18 -15.34 4.30
C ASP A 44 9.45 -15.86 5.54
N ALA A 45 9.23 -17.16 5.61
CA ALA A 45 8.54 -17.83 6.72
C ALA A 45 9.20 -17.54 8.08
N ALA A 46 10.50 -17.24 8.14
CA ALA A 46 11.20 -16.90 9.37
C ALA A 46 10.76 -15.56 9.98
N LEU A 47 10.08 -14.70 9.21
CA LEU A 47 9.55 -13.41 9.67
C LEU A 47 8.21 -13.53 10.39
N TYR A 48 7.53 -14.67 10.29
CA TYR A 48 6.18 -14.85 10.80
C TYR A 48 6.16 -15.85 11.96
N PRO A 49 5.40 -15.56 13.04
CA PRO A 49 5.08 -16.58 14.02
C PRO A 49 4.14 -17.63 13.39
N GLU A 50 4.06 -18.81 14.01
CA GLU A 50 3.35 -19.97 13.45
C GLU A 50 1.87 -19.67 13.16
N GLU A 51 1.22 -18.87 14.01
CA GLU A 51 -0.18 -18.45 13.84
C GLU A 51 -0.43 -17.60 12.58
N ASP A 52 0.59 -16.89 12.08
CA ASP A 52 0.47 -16.00 10.92
C ASP A 52 0.82 -16.71 9.61
N LEU A 53 1.58 -17.83 9.66
CA LEU A 53 1.96 -18.57 8.46
C LEU A 53 0.75 -19.05 7.66
N ALA A 54 -0.29 -19.57 8.33
CA ALA A 54 -1.52 -19.98 7.66
C ALA A 54 -2.26 -18.82 6.97
N VAL A 55 -2.15 -17.60 7.54
CA VAL A 55 -2.73 -16.38 6.97
C VAL A 55 -1.95 -15.96 5.72
N VAL A 56 -0.62 -15.97 5.80
CA VAL A 56 0.28 -15.70 4.66
C VAL A 56 0.03 -16.70 3.54
N GLU A 57 0.01 -18.00 3.83
CA GLU A 57 -0.24 -19.06 2.84
C GLU A 57 -1.59 -18.87 2.15
N THR A 58 -2.63 -18.54 2.92
CA THR A 58 -3.97 -18.27 2.37
C THR A 58 -3.96 -17.06 1.44
N ALA A 59 -3.31 -15.96 1.85
CA ALA A 59 -3.18 -14.77 1.02
C ALA A 59 -2.41 -15.08 -0.27
N MET A 60 -1.24 -15.72 -0.16
CA MET A 60 -0.39 -16.10 -1.30
C MET A 60 -1.10 -17.07 -2.25
N ALA A 61 -1.88 -18.02 -1.75
CA ALA A 61 -2.68 -18.91 -2.59
C ALA A 61 -3.69 -18.14 -3.47
N ARG A 62 -4.31 -17.08 -2.92
CA ARG A 62 -5.21 -16.20 -3.67
C ARG A 62 -4.45 -15.35 -4.69
N LEU A 63 -3.27 -14.83 -4.31
CA LEU A 63 -2.42 -14.05 -5.21
C LEU A 63 -1.92 -14.87 -6.41
N ARG A 64 -1.57 -16.14 -6.21
CA ARG A 64 -1.06 -17.03 -7.29
C ARG A 64 -2.09 -17.32 -8.39
N VAL A 65 -3.39 -17.19 -8.09
CA VAL A 65 -4.49 -17.39 -9.06
C VAL A 65 -5.18 -16.08 -9.42
N PHE A 66 -4.60 -14.94 -9.05
CA PHE A 66 -5.14 -13.63 -9.34
C PHE A 66 -5.05 -13.35 -10.85
N GLU A 67 -6.17 -12.89 -11.40
CA GLU A 67 -6.23 -12.28 -12.72
C GLU A 67 -6.89 -10.89 -12.58
N PRO A 68 -6.29 -9.83 -13.16
CA PRO A 68 -6.85 -8.49 -13.08
C PRO A 68 -8.18 -8.40 -13.82
N LEU A 69 -9.16 -7.76 -13.19
CA LEU A 69 -10.44 -7.42 -13.80
C LEU A 69 -10.26 -6.26 -14.77
N THR A 70 -9.47 -5.25 -14.39
CA THR A 70 -9.15 -4.14 -15.28
C THR A 70 -8.26 -4.59 -16.43
N GLN A 71 -8.75 -4.42 -17.66
CA GLN A 71 -8.05 -4.83 -18.88
C GLN A 71 -7.20 -3.68 -19.44
N MET A 72 -6.01 -4.00 -19.97
CA MET A 72 -5.13 -3.03 -20.61
C MET A 72 -5.53 -2.81 -22.07
N PRO A 73 -5.93 -1.59 -22.47
CA PRO A 73 -6.11 -1.24 -23.88
C PRO A 73 -4.80 -1.38 -24.65
N GLY A 74 -4.86 -1.69 -25.95
CA GLY A 74 -3.67 -1.95 -26.76
C GLY A 74 -2.74 -0.75 -26.97
N HIS A 75 -3.24 0.48 -26.80
CA HIS A 75 -2.43 1.70 -26.89
C HIS A 75 -2.83 2.66 -25.76
N LEU A 76 -1.94 2.81 -24.79
CA LEU A 76 -1.99 3.80 -23.72
C LEU A 76 -0.73 4.65 -23.78
N PHE A 77 -0.80 5.91 -23.34
CA PHE A 77 0.39 6.68 -23.01
C PHE A 77 1.12 6.05 -21.81
N PHE A 78 2.40 6.38 -21.63
CA PHE A 78 3.22 5.78 -20.58
C PHE A 78 2.58 5.97 -19.20
N GLU A 79 2.19 7.19 -18.86
CA GLU A 79 1.57 7.55 -17.59
C GLU A 79 0.25 6.80 -17.36
N GLU A 80 -0.57 6.67 -18.40
CA GLU A 80 -1.82 5.91 -18.36
C GLU A 80 -1.56 4.41 -18.12
N SER A 81 -0.53 3.85 -18.76
CA SER A 81 -0.17 2.45 -18.58
C SER A 81 0.33 2.17 -17.15
N ILE A 82 1.08 3.10 -16.56
CA ILE A 82 1.58 2.99 -15.19
C ILE A 82 0.43 3.15 -14.18
N SER A 83 -0.44 4.15 -14.35
CA SER A 83 -1.64 4.29 -13.51
C SER A 83 -2.53 3.04 -13.58
N LEU A 84 -2.63 2.41 -14.75
CA LEU A 84 -3.38 1.17 -14.91
C LEU A 84 -2.72 -0.01 -14.19
N GLN A 85 -1.41 -0.17 -14.31
CA GLN A 85 -0.66 -1.21 -13.60
C GLN A 85 -0.82 -1.07 -12.08
N LYS A 86 -0.75 0.17 -11.55
CA LYS A 86 -1.03 0.43 -10.14
C LYS A 86 -2.44 0.00 -9.72
N ARG A 87 -3.45 0.27 -10.54
CA ARG A 87 -4.83 -0.22 -10.27
C ARG A 87 -4.88 -1.73 -10.23
N GLN A 88 -4.21 -2.42 -11.15
CA GLN A 88 -4.13 -3.88 -11.14
C GLN A 88 -3.39 -4.41 -9.90
N GLY A 89 -2.33 -3.76 -9.45
CA GLY A 89 -1.67 -4.07 -8.16
C GLY A 89 -2.60 -3.87 -6.96
N LEU A 90 -3.44 -2.84 -6.96
CA LEU A 90 -4.43 -2.63 -5.91
C LEU A 90 -5.56 -3.67 -5.95
N GLU A 91 -5.95 -4.15 -7.14
CA GLU A 91 -6.85 -5.30 -7.25
C GLU A 91 -6.21 -6.59 -6.70
N GLN A 92 -4.89 -6.75 -6.85
CA GLN A 92 -4.13 -7.84 -6.25
C GLN A 92 -4.18 -7.76 -4.71
N THR A 93 -4.02 -6.55 -4.13
CA THR A 93 -4.26 -6.33 -2.69
C THR A 93 -5.64 -6.82 -2.26
N ALA A 94 -6.68 -6.49 -3.03
CA ALA A 94 -8.05 -6.91 -2.74
C ALA A 94 -8.22 -8.43 -2.80
N ALA A 95 -7.57 -9.10 -3.75
CA ALA A 95 -7.60 -10.56 -3.89
C ALA A 95 -6.93 -11.27 -2.70
N ALA A 96 -5.88 -10.69 -2.10
CA ALA A 96 -5.31 -11.25 -0.88
C ALA A 96 -6.29 -11.19 0.30
N LEU A 97 -7.02 -10.09 0.43
CA LEU A 97 -7.93 -9.83 1.54
C LEU A 97 -9.21 -10.67 1.51
N SER A 98 -9.70 -11.06 0.33
CA SER A 98 -10.93 -11.83 0.17
C SER A 98 -10.92 -12.65 -1.12
N ASP A 99 -11.47 -13.87 -1.05
CA ASP A 99 -11.75 -14.73 -2.21
C ASP A 99 -13.16 -14.51 -2.80
N ASP A 100 -13.99 -13.64 -2.21
CA ASP A 100 -15.32 -13.31 -2.73
C ASP A 100 -15.23 -12.52 -4.06
N PRO A 101 -15.78 -13.03 -5.18
CA PRO A 101 -15.85 -12.29 -6.43
C PRO A 101 -16.60 -10.96 -6.33
N GLY A 102 -17.64 -10.88 -5.48
CA GLY A 102 -18.41 -9.66 -5.26
C GLY A 102 -17.58 -8.57 -4.58
N TYR A 103 -16.74 -8.95 -3.63
CA TYR A 103 -15.76 -8.07 -3.01
C TYR A 103 -14.76 -7.52 -4.04
N ARG A 104 -14.19 -8.40 -4.87
CA ARG A 104 -13.22 -8.00 -5.91
C ARG A 104 -13.83 -7.05 -6.94
N SER A 105 -15.06 -7.32 -7.39
CA SER A 105 -15.78 -6.43 -8.31
C SER A 105 -16.02 -5.06 -7.68
N ALA A 106 -16.44 -5.00 -6.42
CA ALA A 106 -16.68 -3.73 -5.73
C ALA A 106 -15.40 -2.91 -5.54
N VAL A 107 -14.24 -3.55 -5.33
CA VAL A 107 -12.96 -2.84 -5.30
C VAL A 107 -12.59 -2.30 -6.68
N ALA A 108 -12.77 -3.09 -7.74
CA ALA A 108 -12.50 -2.65 -9.10
C ALA A 108 -13.38 -1.43 -9.49
N ASP A 109 -14.66 -1.44 -9.12
CA ASP A 109 -15.56 -0.30 -9.33
C ASP A 109 -15.07 0.96 -8.59
N TYR A 110 -14.64 0.82 -7.33
CA TYR A 110 -14.03 1.93 -6.58
C TYR A 110 -12.77 2.46 -7.28
N LEU A 111 -11.88 1.57 -7.75
CA LEU A 111 -10.61 1.93 -8.39
C LEU A 111 -10.78 2.56 -9.77
N ALA A 112 -11.87 2.24 -10.48
CA ALA A 112 -12.21 2.86 -11.75
C ALA A 112 -12.47 4.37 -11.59
N ASP A 113 -13.12 4.76 -10.49
CA ASP A 113 -13.40 6.16 -10.17
C ASP A 113 -12.24 6.85 -9.42
N ALA A 114 -11.42 6.08 -8.69
CA ALA A 114 -10.29 6.63 -7.95
C ALA A 114 -9.20 7.19 -8.88
N SER A 115 -8.75 8.40 -8.57
CA SER A 115 -7.61 9.05 -9.23
C SER A 115 -6.29 8.50 -8.68
N ILE A 116 -5.92 7.29 -9.11
CA ILE A 116 -4.64 6.66 -8.76
C ILE A 116 -3.52 7.28 -9.61
N LEU A 117 -2.59 7.98 -8.95
CA LEU A 117 -1.54 8.72 -9.62
C LEU A 117 -0.44 7.78 -10.13
N TYR A 118 0.06 8.01 -11.34
CA TYR A 118 1.12 7.18 -11.94
C TYR A 118 2.41 7.23 -11.11
N GLU A 119 2.72 8.36 -10.47
CA GLU A 119 3.87 8.54 -9.58
C GLU A 119 3.56 9.61 -8.53
N TRP A 120 4.25 9.55 -7.39
CA TRP A 120 4.16 10.58 -6.35
C TRP A 120 5.43 11.45 -6.26
N GLU A 121 6.55 11.05 -6.89
CA GLU A 121 7.80 11.82 -6.97
C GLU A 121 8.37 12.23 -5.60
N GLY A 122 8.13 11.44 -4.56
CA GLY A 122 8.50 11.81 -3.17
C GLY A 122 7.69 12.97 -2.57
N MET A 123 6.61 13.38 -3.23
CA MET A 123 5.66 14.40 -2.77
C MET A 123 4.59 13.72 -1.90
N HIS A 124 4.23 14.31 -0.76
CA HIS A 124 3.21 13.74 0.13
C HIS A 124 1.78 14.00 -0.40
N GLU A 125 1.61 14.98 -1.27
CA GLU A 125 0.34 15.39 -1.87
C GLU A 125 -0.30 14.26 -2.67
N GLY A 126 0.52 13.44 -3.34
CA GLY A 126 0.05 12.28 -4.08
C GLY A 126 -0.65 11.23 -3.20
N PRO A 127 0.05 10.62 -2.22
CA PRO A 127 -0.58 9.65 -1.33
C PRO A 127 -1.70 10.28 -0.48
N LEU A 128 -1.61 11.56 -0.08
CA LEU A 128 -2.69 12.24 0.62
C LEU A 128 -3.95 12.39 -0.24
N ALA A 129 -3.83 12.81 -1.51
CA ALA A 129 -4.99 12.95 -2.39
C ALA A 129 -5.71 11.60 -2.61
N GLU A 130 -4.93 10.51 -2.75
CA GLU A 130 -5.48 9.15 -2.82
C GLU A 130 -6.17 8.74 -1.51
N ALA A 131 -5.57 9.04 -0.35
CA ALA A 131 -6.15 8.76 0.96
C ALA A 131 -7.46 9.54 1.20
N GLU A 132 -7.47 10.84 0.93
CA GLU A 132 -8.65 11.70 1.06
C GLU A 132 -9.83 11.21 0.21
N TYR A 133 -9.55 10.69 -0.99
CA TYR A 133 -10.59 10.08 -1.82
C TYR A 133 -11.18 8.82 -1.15
N ALA A 134 -10.34 7.94 -0.61
CA ALA A 134 -10.77 6.76 0.12
C ALA A 134 -11.57 7.11 1.39
N GLU A 135 -11.16 8.13 2.15
CA GLU A 135 -11.89 8.60 3.32
C GLU A 135 -13.28 9.14 2.97
N ARG A 136 -13.37 9.97 1.91
CA ARG A 136 -14.66 10.47 1.41
C ARG A 136 -15.56 9.32 1.00
N PHE A 137 -15.01 8.29 0.35
CA PHE A 137 -15.78 7.12 -0.05
C PHE A 137 -16.32 6.37 1.18
N LEU A 138 -15.48 6.07 2.18
CA LEU A 138 -15.93 5.41 3.42
C LEU A 138 -17.00 6.20 4.16
N SER A 139 -16.87 7.52 4.22
CA SER A 139 -17.85 8.42 4.84
C SER A 139 -19.20 8.40 4.10
N GLY A 140 -19.17 8.35 2.77
CA GLY A 140 -20.37 8.25 1.93
C GLY A 140 -21.01 6.85 1.90
N HIS A 141 -20.26 5.81 2.23
CA HIS A 141 -20.68 4.40 2.13
C HIS A 141 -20.38 3.64 3.43
N PRO A 142 -21.00 4.01 4.57
CA PRO A 142 -20.76 3.32 5.83
C PRO A 142 -21.17 1.84 5.74
N GLY A 143 -20.29 0.95 6.22
CA GLY A 143 -20.51 -0.50 6.17
C GLY A 143 -20.34 -1.11 4.78
N THR A 144 -19.63 -0.44 3.87
CA THR A 144 -19.30 -0.99 2.55
C THR A 144 -18.52 -2.31 2.67
N VAL A 145 -18.80 -3.25 1.78
CA VAL A 145 -18.16 -4.58 1.79
C VAL A 145 -16.64 -4.50 1.57
N ILE A 146 -16.16 -3.43 0.93
CA ILE A 146 -14.75 -3.20 0.63
C ILE A 146 -14.00 -2.42 1.73
N GLU A 147 -14.63 -2.22 2.89
CA GLU A 147 -13.99 -1.56 4.04
C GLU A 147 -12.60 -2.15 4.39
N PRO A 148 -12.38 -3.48 4.41
CA PRO A 148 -11.05 -4.03 4.68
C PRO A 148 -9.98 -3.55 3.68
N PHE A 149 -10.31 -3.47 2.39
CA PHE A 149 -9.41 -2.96 1.36
C PHE A 149 -9.11 -1.48 1.58
N LEU A 150 -10.14 -0.67 1.82
CA LEU A 150 -9.99 0.77 2.02
C LEU A 150 -9.15 1.08 3.26
N VAL A 151 -9.31 0.33 4.35
CA VAL A 151 -8.47 0.48 5.56
C VAL A 151 -7.02 0.10 5.28
N ALA A 152 -6.75 -1.03 4.61
CA ALA A 152 -5.38 -1.39 4.22
C ALA A 152 -4.75 -0.32 3.31
N PHE A 153 -5.51 0.18 2.33
CA PHE A 153 -5.10 1.24 1.43
C PHE A 153 -4.76 2.53 2.17
N LEU A 154 -5.63 2.98 3.07
CA LEU A 154 -5.43 4.19 3.88
C LEU A 154 -4.19 4.08 4.77
N LEU A 155 -3.96 2.93 5.42
CA LEU A 155 -2.75 2.69 6.21
C LEU A 155 -1.49 2.86 5.37
N HIS A 156 -1.45 2.27 4.18
CA HIS A 156 -0.32 2.43 3.28
C HIS A 156 -0.15 3.89 2.85
N ARG A 157 -1.23 4.56 2.42
CA ARG A 157 -1.14 5.94 1.90
C ARG A 157 -0.71 6.94 2.97
N TYR A 158 -1.27 6.87 4.17
CA TYR A 158 -0.82 7.74 5.25
C TYR A 158 0.60 7.45 5.72
N ARG A 159 1.02 6.17 5.70
CA ARG A 159 2.41 5.82 5.95
C ARG A 159 3.35 6.44 4.92
N ALA A 160 3.06 6.30 3.63
CA ALA A 160 3.84 6.91 2.55
C ALA A 160 3.85 8.44 2.62
N ALA A 161 2.70 9.07 2.91
CA ALA A 161 2.60 10.52 3.07
C ALA A 161 3.46 11.04 4.23
N TRP A 162 3.44 10.35 5.38
CA TRP A 162 4.30 10.68 6.51
C TRP A 162 5.78 10.57 6.15
N GLU A 163 6.17 9.50 5.44
CA GLU A 163 7.56 9.33 5.01
C GLU A 163 8.02 10.48 4.10
N CYS A 164 7.22 10.81 3.08
CA CYS A 164 7.48 11.96 2.19
C CYS A 164 7.59 13.28 2.97
N ALA A 165 6.60 13.60 3.81
CA ALA A 165 6.57 14.83 4.58
C ALA A 165 7.76 14.94 5.55
N THR A 166 8.16 13.81 6.15
CA THR A 166 9.29 13.75 7.09
C THR A 166 10.61 14.03 6.38
N VAL A 167 10.87 13.37 5.24
CA VAL A 167 12.09 13.61 4.44
C VAL A 167 12.20 15.07 3.99
N ARG A 168 11.06 15.73 3.75
CA ARG A 168 10.98 17.13 3.31
C ARG A 168 11.00 18.14 4.47
N GLY A 169 10.98 17.68 5.72
CA GLY A 169 10.97 18.55 6.90
C GLY A 169 9.61 19.21 7.18
N GLU A 170 8.53 18.70 6.61
CA GLU A 170 7.17 19.24 6.71
C GLU A 170 6.43 18.67 7.93
N THR A 171 6.85 19.12 9.11
CA THR A 171 6.46 18.50 10.40
C THR A 171 4.96 18.48 10.69
N THR A 172 4.21 19.50 10.24
CA THR A 172 2.75 19.54 10.43
C THR A 172 2.05 18.47 9.60
N VAL A 173 2.40 18.36 8.32
CA VAL A 173 1.84 17.35 7.42
C VAL A 173 2.21 15.95 7.90
N ALA A 174 3.44 15.75 8.35
CA ALA A 174 3.86 14.49 8.94
C ALA A 174 3.01 14.14 10.17
N ALA A 175 2.79 15.08 11.09
CA ALA A 175 1.98 14.84 12.28
C ALA A 175 0.53 14.46 11.93
N GLU A 176 -0.10 15.16 10.97
CA GLU A 176 -1.46 14.88 10.50
C GLU A 176 -1.57 13.50 9.83
N ALA A 177 -0.61 13.14 8.97
CA ALA A 177 -0.58 11.82 8.34
C ALA A 177 -0.42 10.69 9.37
N LEU A 178 0.40 10.90 10.41
CA LEU A 178 0.57 9.93 11.49
C LEU A 178 -0.69 9.78 12.35
N GLU A 179 -1.38 10.88 12.64
CA GLU A 179 -2.66 10.86 13.36
C GLU A 179 -3.71 10.06 12.56
N ALA A 180 -3.82 10.33 11.25
CA ALA A 180 -4.73 9.62 10.38
C ALA A 180 -4.40 8.12 10.26
N PHE A 181 -3.12 7.76 10.10
CA PHE A 181 -2.67 6.37 10.16
C PHE A 181 -3.13 5.70 11.47
N THR A 182 -2.88 6.35 12.61
CA THR A 182 -3.21 5.82 13.94
C THR A 182 -4.71 5.61 14.10
N GLY A 183 -5.52 6.55 13.60
CA GLY A 183 -6.98 6.46 13.58
C GLY A 183 -7.48 5.23 12.82
N HIS A 184 -6.98 5.00 11.60
CA HIS A 184 -7.36 3.84 10.79
C HIS A 184 -6.76 2.54 11.34
N TYR A 185 -5.58 2.57 11.93
CA TYR A 185 -4.98 1.40 12.58
C TYR A 185 -5.85 0.90 13.73
N GLY A 186 -6.42 1.82 14.53
CA GLY A 186 -7.38 1.48 15.58
C GLY A 186 -8.66 0.80 15.07
N ARG A 187 -9.06 1.05 13.81
CA ARG A 187 -10.23 0.41 13.18
C ARG A 187 -10.00 -1.03 12.77
N VAL A 188 -8.74 -1.43 12.53
CA VAL A 188 -8.39 -2.80 12.10
C VAL A 188 -8.96 -3.86 13.05
N ALA A 189 -8.88 -3.61 14.37
CA ALA A 189 -9.40 -4.55 15.38
C ALA A 189 -10.94 -4.74 15.33
N GLN A 190 -11.67 -3.84 14.66
CA GLN A 190 -13.12 -3.92 14.49
C GLN A 190 -13.51 -4.72 13.23
N ILE A 191 -12.55 -4.97 12.34
CA ILE A 191 -12.75 -5.68 11.08
C ILE A 191 -12.18 -7.09 11.25
N ALA A 192 -13.05 -8.09 11.27
CA ALA A 192 -12.66 -9.49 11.45
C ALA A 192 -12.03 -10.07 10.17
N ASN A 193 -10.86 -9.57 9.77
CA ASN A 193 -10.09 -10.04 8.62
C ASN A 193 -8.62 -10.29 9.04
N PRO A 194 -8.16 -11.55 9.08
CA PRO A 194 -6.81 -11.87 9.56
C PRO A 194 -5.71 -11.35 8.62
N VAL A 195 -5.96 -11.32 7.31
CA VAL A 195 -5.00 -10.77 6.34
C VAL A 195 -4.84 -9.26 6.56
N LEU A 196 -5.94 -8.53 6.77
CA LEU A 196 -5.88 -7.10 7.11
C LEU A 196 -5.08 -6.85 8.40
N SER A 197 -5.33 -7.64 9.45
CA SER A 197 -4.60 -7.51 10.72
C SER A 197 -3.10 -7.72 10.56
N LEU A 198 -2.71 -8.74 9.79
CA LEU A 198 -1.31 -8.99 9.46
C LEU A 198 -0.70 -7.81 8.68
N VAL A 199 -1.35 -7.40 7.59
CA VAL A 199 -0.92 -6.28 6.74
C VAL A 199 -0.76 -4.98 7.53
N ALA A 200 -1.72 -4.66 8.40
CA ALA A 200 -1.65 -3.46 9.22
C ALA A 200 -0.42 -3.47 10.13
N ARG A 201 -0.15 -4.61 10.79
CA ARG A 201 1.03 -4.79 11.65
C ARG A 201 2.31 -4.64 10.84
N GLU A 202 2.41 -5.27 9.67
CA GLU A 202 3.58 -5.12 8.80
C GLU A 202 3.81 -3.67 8.37
N LEU A 203 2.76 -2.94 7.96
CA LEU A 203 2.87 -1.51 7.61
C LEU A 203 3.29 -0.63 8.80
N LYS A 204 2.92 -1.02 10.03
CA LYS A 204 3.35 -0.32 11.25
C LYS A 204 4.82 -0.60 11.57
N GLU A 205 5.25 -1.85 11.43
CA GLU A 205 6.60 -2.33 11.79
C GLU A 205 7.64 -2.08 10.69
N ALA A 206 7.20 -1.84 9.45
CA ALA A 206 8.07 -1.55 8.32
C ALA A 206 9.03 -0.39 8.63
N SER A 207 10.28 -0.51 8.16
CA SER A 207 11.24 0.59 8.23
C SER A 207 10.83 1.73 7.30
N CYS A 208 10.32 1.38 6.12
CA CYS A 208 9.74 2.29 5.14
C CYS A 208 8.75 1.54 4.24
N VAL A 209 7.81 2.26 3.61
CA VAL A 209 6.89 1.72 2.59
C VAL A 209 7.04 2.41 1.24
N TYR A 210 7.62 3.62 1.19
CA TYR A 210 7.77 4.38 -0.05
C TYR A 210 9.09 5.17 -0.14
N MET A 211 9.54 5.81 0.94
CA MET A 211 10.77 6.63 0.92
C MET A 211 11.87 5.99 1.75
N TYR A 212 13.13 6.10 1.31
CA TYR A 212 14.25 5.82 2.18
C TYR A 212 14.60 7.04 3.05
N GLY A 213 14.86 6.79 4.33
CA GLY A 213 15.34 7.81 5.24
C GLY A 213 15.54 7.28 6.65
N ASP A 214 16.31 8.01 7.44
CA ASP A 214 16.31 7.87 8.89
C ASP A 214 15.07 8.59 9.41
N PHE A 215 13.97 7.85 9.50
CA PHE A 215 12.75 8.40 10.05
C PHE A 215 12.87 8.49 11.59
N PRO A 216 12.42 9.58 12.22
CA PRO A 216 12.25 9.59 13.67
C PRO A 216 11.33 8.44 14.05
N ASP A 217 11.57 7.84 15.22
CA ASP A 217 10.86 6.64 15.67
C ASP A 217 9.36 6.75 15.35
N TRP A 218 8.95 6.04 14.29
CA TRP A 218 7.54 5.78 14.02
C TRP A 218 7.01 5.09 15.28
N PRO A 219 5.87 5.52 15.85
CA PRO A 219 5.37 4.87 17.06
C PRO A 219 5.07 3.40 16.78
N ARG A 220 6.00 2.54 17.20
CA ARG A 220 5.95 1.08 17.09
C ARG A 220 4.94 0.48 18.06
#